data_AF-A0A1T4XB51-F1
#
_entry.id   AF-A0A1T4XB51-F1
#
_cell.length_a   1.000
_cell.length_b   1.000
_cell.length_c   1.000
_cell.angle_alpha   90.00
_cell.angle_beta   90.00
_cell.angle_gamma   90.00
#
_symmetry.space_group_name_H-M   'P 1'
#
loop_
_entity.id
_entity.type
_entity.pdbx_description
1 polymer ?
#
loop_
_entity_poly.entity_id
_entity_poly.type
_entity_poly.pdbx_seq_one_letter_code
_entity_poly.pdbx_strand_id
1 'polypeptide(L)'
;MLEVLQQPSDLTIFISQEAMKGLSKLRERADVDPIRYLTRIGKDRVKLNEDLHGNAGEGVSWLKPGNTTDRYLVSVEDEWKLLIWEMHEHEEYDQRSKLSNLGKTVKAQRKQKYAPFFRMDIVD
;
A
#
# COMPACT_ATOMS: atom_id res chain seq x y z
N MET A 1 -0.90 -19.44 29.89
CA MET A 1 -0.85 -19.21 28.44
C MET A 1 -1.19 -17.74 28.26
N LEU A 2 -0.18 -16.89 28.11
CA LEU A 2 -0.33 -15.43 28.20
C LEU A 2 -1.24 -14.92 27.09
N GLU A 3 -2.13 -14.01 27.49
CA GLU A 3 -2.99 -13.19 26.65
C GLU A 3 -2.21 -12.66 25.44
N VAL A 4 -2.71 -12.95 24.24
CA VAL A 4 -2.32 -12.21 23.05
C VAL A 4 -2.79 -10.78 23.31
N LEU A 5 -1.88 -9.93 23.81
CA LEU A 5 -2.05 -8.49 23.83
C LEU A 5 -2.46 -8.11 22.42
N GLN A 6 -3.73 -7.75 22.23
CA GLN A 6 -4.20 -7.16 20.98
C GLN A 6 -3.39 -5.87 20.81
N GLN A 7 -2.27 -5.95 20.08
CA GLN A 7 -1.55 -4.76 19.66
C GLN A 7 -2.57 -3.86 18.97
N PRO A 8 -2.70 -2.58 19.36
CA PRO A 8 -3.51 -1.63 18.60
C PRO A 8 -3.06 -1.70 17.15
N SER A 9 -3.95 -2.18 16.30
CA SER A 9 -3.66 -2.59 14.93
C SER A 9 -3.68 -1.43 13.94
N ASP A 10 -3.87 -0.20 14.43
CA ASP A 10 -4.17 0.99 13.64
C ASP A 10 -2.91 1.60 13.02
N LEU A 11 -2.53 1.08 11.85
CA LEU A 11 -1.66 1.80 10.95
C LEU A 11 -2.38 3.06 10.48
N THR A 12 -1.79 4.21 10.75
CA THR A 12 -2.23 5.46 10.13
C THR A 12 -1.81 5.43 8.66
N ILE A 13 -2.79 5.59 7.77
CA ILE A 13 -2.56 5.59 6.33
C ILE A 13 -2.05 6.97 5.89
N PHE A 14 -0.97 6.97 5.13
CA PHE A 14 -0.46 8.16 4.47
C PHE A 14 -0.33 7.91 2.97
N ILE A 15 -0.76 8.86 2.15
CA ILE A 15 -0.80 8.70 0.69
C ILE A 15 0.06 9.76 0.01
N SER A 16 0.86 9.33 -0.98
CA SER A 16 1.62 10.24 -1.82
C SER A 16 0.71 10.95 -2.83
N GLN A 17 1.18 12.06 -3.40
CA GLN A 17 0.47 12.71 -4.50
C GLN A 17 0.32 11.79 -5.73
N GLU A 18 1.29 10.92 -5.98
CA GLU A 18 1.22 9.98 -7.10
C GLU A 18 0.17 8.89 -6.88
N ALA A 19 0.09 8.36 -5.65
CA ALA A 19 -0.94 7.41 -5.27
C ALA A 19 -2.35 8.02 -5.34
N MET A 20 -2.54 9.31 -5.01
CA MET A 20 -3.84 9.99 -5.16
C MET A 20 -4.32 10.06 -6.62
N LYS A 21 -3.41 10.24 -7.59
CA LYS A 21 -3.76 10.20 -9.02
C LYS A 21 -4.22 8.79 -9.42
N GLY A 22 -3.51 7.77 -8.96
CA GLY A 22 -3.86 6.36 -9.17
C GLY A 22 -5.20 6.00 -8.55
N LEU A 23 -5.42 6.38 -7.29
CA LEU A 23 -6.68 6.23 -6.57
C LEU A 23 -7.87 6.77 -7.36
N SER A 24 -7.74 7.98 -7.93
CA SER A 24 -8.82 8.61 -8.70
C SER A 24 -9.22 7.75 -9.89
N LYS A 25 -8.24 7.21 -10.64
CA LYS A 25 -8.48 6.30 -11.76
C LYS A 25 -9.11 4.97 -11.32
N LEU A 26 -8.60 4.37 -10.24
CA LEU A 26 -9.08 3.08 -9.77
C LEU A 26 -10.53 3.17 -9.29
N ARG A 27 -10.92 4.26 -8.62
CA ARG A 27 -12.31 4.46 -8.15
C ARG A 27 -13.34 4.47 -9.27
N GLU A 28 -12.98 4.86 -10.49
CA GLU A 28 -13.89 4.85 -11.64
C GLU A 28 -14.26 3.42 -12.11
N ARG A 29 -13.48 2.41 -11.70
CA ARG A 29 -13.55 1.04 -12.25
C ARG A 29 -13.53 -0.05 -11.18
N ALA A 30 -13.53 0.35 -9.91
CA ALA A 30 -13.20 -0.52 -8.81
C ALA A 30 -14.29 -1.56 -8.50
N ASP A 31 -13.96 -2.84 -8.69
CA ASP A 31 -14.70 -3.96 -8.07
C ASP A 31 -14.55 -3.97 -6.53
N VAL A 32 -13.45 -3.38 -6.03
CA VAL A 32 -13.16 -3.20 -4.62
C VAL A 32 -12.88 -1.72 -4.37
N ASP A 33 -13.71 -1.07 -3.54
CA ASP A 33 -13.49 0.32 -3.13
C ASP A 33 -12.10 0.47 -2.47
N PRO A 34 -11.16 1.20 -3.09
CA PRO A 34 -9.81 1.34 -2.57
C PRO A 34 -9.77 2.02 -1.20
N ILE A 35 -10.66 2.97 -0.92
CA ILE A 35 -10.70 3.66 0.38
C ILE A 35 -11.14 2.69 1.47
N ARG A 36 -12.24 1.97 1.22
CA ARG A 36 -12.74 0.96 2.16
C ARG A 36 -11.71 -0.15 2.41
N TYR A 37 -11.00 -0.57 1.37
CA TYR A 37 -9.93 -1.53 1.49
C TYR A 37 -8.77 -1.00 2.35
N LEU A 38 -8.26 0.21 2.06
CA LEU A 38 -7.17 0.85 2.82
C LEU A 38 -7.55 1.04 4.30
N THR A 39 -8.82 1.37 4.57
CA THR A 39 -9.35 1.47 5.94
C THR A 39 -9.25 0.13 6.68
N ARG A 40 -9.67 -0.95 6.02
CA ARG A 40 -9.67 -2.29 6.61
C ARG A 40 -8.27 -2.79 6.88
N ILE A 41 -7.36 -2.70 5.91
CA ILE A 41 -5.96 -3.14 6.11
C ILE A 41 -5.24 -2.29 7.16
N GLY A 42 -5.62 -1.01 7.28
CA GLY A 42 -5.07 -0.11 8.29
C GLY A 42 -5.39 -0.57 9.70
N LYS A 43 -6.50 -1.30 9.89
CA LYS A 43 -6.96 -1.84 11.18
C LYS A 43 -6.65 -3.34 11.35
N ASP A 44 -6.11 -4.01 10.33
CA ASP A 44 -5.91 -5.47 10.30
C ASP A 44 -4.53 -5.83 9.74
N ARG A 45 -3.56 -5.96 10.65
CA ARG A 45 -2.18 -6.35 10.32
C ARG A 45 -2.06 -7.76 9.76
N VAL A 46 -2.92 -8.68 10.18
CA VAL A 46 -2.91 -10.05 9.66
C VAL A 46 -3.27 -9.98 8.19
N LYS A 47 -4.35 -9.27 7.87
CA LYS A 47 -4.78 -9.08 6.49
C LYS A 47 -3.76 -8.32 5.64
N LEU A 48 -3.13 -7.28 6.19
CA LEU A 48 -2.03 -6.60 5.52
C LEU A 48 -0.95 -7.60 5.10
N ASN A 49 -0.45 -8.42 6.02
CA ASN A 49 0.62 -9.38 5.76
C ASN A 49 0.22 -10.45 4.74
N GLU A 50 -1.03 -10.92 4.74
CA GLU A 50 -1.55 -11.86 3.74
C GLU A 50 -1.58 -11.27 2.32
N ASP A 51 -1.95 -9.99 2.20
CA ASP A 51 -2.13 -9.32 0.92
C ASP A 51 -0.80 -8.76 0.35
N LEU A 52 0.27 -8.76 1.15
CA LEU A 52 1.61 -8.36 0.69
C LEU A 52 2.17 -9.38 -0.30
N HIS A 53 2.54 -8.89 -1.49
CA HIS A 53 3.03 -9.69 -2.60
C HIS A 53 4.54 -9.49 -2.85
N GLY A 54 5.30 -10.57 -2.67
CA GLY A 54 6.73 -10.68 -2.95
C GLY A 54 7.63 -10.08 -1.87
N ASN A 55 8.85 -10.63 -1.72
CA ASN A 55 9.79 -10.24 -0.66
C ASN A 55 10.00 -8.72 -0.55
N ALA A 56 9.97 -8.23 0.70
CA ALA A 56 10.20 -6.85 1.15
C ALA A 56 11.69 -6.50 1.13
N GLY A 57 12.36 -6.69 -0.01
CA GLY A 57 13.82 -6.64 -0.12
C GLY A 57 14.48 -5.37 0.42
N GLU A 58 13.74 -4.27 0.54
CA GLU A 58 14.25 -2.99 1.09
C GLU A 58 13.14 -2.14 1.75
N GLY A 59 12.21 -2.77 2.47
CA GLY A 59 11.16 -2.04 3.22
C GLY A 59 9.99 -1.51 2.39
N VAL A 60 9.94 -1.82 1.08
CA VAL A 60 8.80 -1.51 0.19
C VAL A 60 8.25 -2.80 -0.43
N SER A 61 6.94 -2.92 -0.48
CA SER A 61 6.21 -4.11 -0.92
C SER A 61 5.01 -3.76 -1.80
N TRP A 62 4.58 -4.68 -2.64
CA TRP A 62 3.33 -4.54 -3.37
C TRP A 62 2.21 -5.14 -2.55
N LEU A 63 1.06 -4.47 -2.52
CA LEU A 63 -0.16 -4.93 -1.89
C LEU A 63 -1.18 -5.24 -2.98
N LYS A 64 -1.83 -6.40 -2.88
CA LYS A 64 -2.87 -6.85 -3.81
C LYS A 64 -4.23 -6.93 -3.10
N PRO A 65 -5.19 -6.02 -3.41
CA PRO A 65 -6.51 -6.06 -2.81
C PRO A 65 -7.35 -7.24 -3.33
N GLY A 66 -7.41 -8.34 -2.56
CA GLY A 66 -8.25 -9.49 -2.90
C GLY A 66 -7.98 -10.06 -4.31
N ASN A 67 -9.04 -10.37 -5.05
CA ASN A 67 -8.95 -10.88 -6.41
C ASN A 67 -9.09 -9.77 -7.48
N THR A 68 -8.34 -8.68 -7.32
CA THR A 68 -8.32 -7.57 -8.29
C THR A 68 -7.02 -7.53 -9.09
N THR A 69 -7.04 -6.74 -10.17
CA THR A 69 -5.84 -6.35 -10.91
C THR A 69 -5.09 -5.20 -10.22
N ASP A 70 -5.67 -4.55 -9.23
CA ASP A 70 -5.03 -3.46 -8.50
C ASP A 70 -3.71 -3.86 -7.81
N ARG A 71 -2.72 -2.96 -7.83
CA ARG A 71 -1.44 -3.08 -7.14
C ARG A 71 -1.08 -1.78 -6.45
N TYR A 72 -0.90 -1.81 -5.13
CA TYR A 72 -0.51 -0.63 -4.35
C TYR A 72 0.93 -0.81 -3.85
N LEU A 73 1.80 0.15 -4.12
CA LEU A 73 3.17 0.14 -3.61
C LEU A 73 3.17 0.74 -2.21
N VAL A 74 3.62 -0.01 -1.22
CA VAL A 74 3.52 0.38 0.18
C VAL A 74 4.81 0.17 0.96
N SER A 75 4.99 0.95 2.03
CA SER A 75 5.97 0.66 3.08
C SER A 75 5.35 0.85 4.46
N VAL A 76 5.82 0.07 5.43
CA VAL A 76 5.47 0.28 6.84
C VAL A 76 6.65 0.99 7.51
N GLU A 77 6.39 2.15 8.14
CA GLU A 77 7.40 2.94 8.84
C GLU A 77 7.04 3.16 10.29
N ASP A 78 8.07 3.21 11.15
CA ASP A 78 7.97 3.44 12.60
C ASP A 78 7.00 2.48 13.31
N GLU A 79 6.66 1.35 12.67
CA GLU A 79 5.63 0.39 13.09
C GLU A 79 4.21 0.96 13.20
N TRP A 80 3.91 2.20 12.79
CA TRP A 80 2.54 2.75 12.89
C TRP A 80 2.07 3.51 11.64
N LYS A 81 2.94 3.71 10.65
CA LYS A 81 2.59 4.38 9.39
C LYS A 81 2.54 3.37 8.26
N LEU A 82 1.42 3.34 7.53
CA LEU A 82 1.38 2.70 6.22
C LEU A 82 1.47 3.77 5.15
N LEU A 83 2.62 3.86 4.48
CA LEU A 83 2.82 4.77 3.36
C LEU A 83 2.36 4.11 2.07
N ILE A 84 1.46 4.77 1.33
CA ILE A 84 1.02 4.37 -0.01
C ILE A 84 1.73 5.26 -1.03
N TRP A 85 2.67 4.67 -1.76
CA TRP A 85 3.57 5.37 -2.67
C TRP A 85 2.94 5.53 -4.05
N GLU A 86 2.28 4.49 -4.53
CA GLU A 86 1.66 4.43 -5.85
C GLU A 86 0.48 3.45 -5.84
N MET A 87 -0.48 3.65 -6.74
CA MET A 87 -1.62 2.76 -6.93
C MET A 87 -1.90 2.64 -8.44
N HIS A 88 -1.94 1.42 -8.98
CA HIS A 88 -2.14 1.18 -10.41
C HIS A 88 -2.96 -0.09 -10.66
N GLU A 89 -3.48 -0.22 -11.88
CA GLU A 89 -4.02 -1.48 -12.41
C GLU A 89 -2.88 -2.41 -12.86
N HIS A 90 -3.10 -3.73 -12.84
CA HIS A 90 -2.09 -4.74 -13.15
C HIS A 90 -1.45 -4.55 -14.53
N GLU A 91 -2.23 -4.13 -15.53
CA GLU A 91 -1.71 -3.95 -16.90
C GLU A 91 -0.75 -2.75 -17.00
N GLU A 92 -1.01 -1.66 -16.25
CA GLU A 92 -0.05 -0.55 -16.09
C GLU A 92 1.19 -0.99 -15.29
N TYR A 93 1.01 -1.94 -14.37
CA TYR A 93 2.11 -2.57 -13.63
C TYR A 93 3.00 -3.41 -14.55
N ASP A 94 2.47 -4.31 -15.39
CA ASP A 94 3.28 -5.22 -16.23
C ASP A 94 4.14 -4.50 -17.27
N GLN A 95 3.67 -3.35 -17.76
CA GLN A 95 4.47 -2.49 -18.66
C GLN A 95 5.62 -1.78 -17.91
N ARG A 96 5.47 -1.54 -16.60
CA ARG A 96 6.44 -0.83 -15.75
C ARG A 96 7.31 -1.79 -14.91
N SER A 97 6.90 -3.04 -14.72
CA SER A 97 7.45 -4.01 -13.77
C SER A 97 8.40 -5.04 -14.38
N LYS A 98 8.84 -4.86 -15.64
CA LYS A 98 9.99 -5.61 -16.21
C LYS A 98 11.28 -5.50 -15.37
N LEU A 99 11.30 -4.68 -14.34
CA LEU A 99 12.30 -4.70 -13.29
C LEU A 99 11.68 -5.26 -12.01
N SER A 100 12.19 -6.45 -11.68
CA SER A 100 12.10 -7.22 -10.45
C SER A 100 12.40 -6.41 -9.17
N ASN A 101 12.81 -7.06 -8.07
CA ASN A 101 13.23 -6.41 -6.82
C ASN A 101 14.12 -5.14 -6.99
N LEU A 102 14.86 -5.01 -8.10
CA LEU A 102 15.60 -3.80 -8.49
C LEU A 102 14.72 -2.53 -8.62
N GLY A 103 13.49 -2.65 -9.11
CA GLY A 103 12.53 -1.54 -9.18
C GLY A 103 12.03 -1.10 -7.81
N LYS A 104 12.00 -2.00 -6.82
CA LYS A 104 11.64 -1.68 -5.43
C LYS A 104 12.78 -0.91 -4.74
N THR A 105 14.02 -1.38 -4.89
CA THR A 105 15.25 -0.73 -4.39
C THR A 105 15.39 0.70 -4.90
N VAL A 106 15.29 0.88 -6.22
CA VAL A 106 15.39 2.21 -6.84
C VAL A 106 14.26 3.13 -6.39
N LYS A 107 13.06 2.61 -6.12
CA LYS A 107 11.95 3.41 -5.60
C LYS A 107 12.15 3.78 -4.13
N ALA A 108 12.59 2.86 -3.28
CA ALA A 108 12.92 3.14 -1.88
C ALA A 108 13.96 4.27 -1.77
N GLN A 109 15.01 4.22 -2.60
CA GLN A 109 16.02 5.28 -2.73
C GLN A 109 15.48 6.61 -3.26
N ARG A 110 14.29 6.61 -3.88
CA ARG A 110 13.61 7.79 -4.43
C ARG A 110 12.41 8.23 -3.59
N LYS A 111 12.34 7.90 -2.30
CA LYS A 111 11.26 8.37 -1.39
C LYS A 111 10.96 9.86 -1.53
N GLN A 112 12.00 10.69 -1.70
CA GLN A 112 11.86 12.14 -1.91
C GLN A 112 10.98 12.51 -3.11
N LYS A 113 10.92 11.67 -4.16
CA LYS A 113 10.02 11.87 -5.31
C LYS A 113 8.54 11.76 -4.94
N TYR A 114 8.24 10.91 -3.96
CA TYR A 114 6.88 10.62 -3.51
C TYR A 114 6.44 11.50 -2.35
N ALA A 115 7.39 12.13 -1.65
CA ALA A 115 7.11 13.12 -0.64
C ALA A 115 6.54 14.42 -1.26
N PRO A 116 5.69 15.16 -0.54
CA PRO A 116 5.16 14.82 0.79
C PRO A 116 4.09 13.71 0.73
N PHE A 117 3.96 12.99 1.85
CA PHE A 117 2.85 12.07 2.09
C PHE A 117 1.82 12.77 2.98
N PHE A 118 0.55 12.61 2.64
CA PHE A 118 -0.57 13.21 3.36
C PHE A 118 -1.28 12.16 4.19
N ARG A 119 -1.56 12.47 5.45
CA ARG A 119 -2.39 11.62 6.30
C ARG A 119 -3.77 11.48 5.67
N MET A 120 -4.25 10.25 5.51
CA MET A 120 -5.63 10.01 5.14
C MET A 120 -6.46 9.94 6.41
N ASP A 121 -7.32 10.94 6.60
CA ASP A 121 -8.37 10.87 7.61
C ASP A 121 -9.54 10.09 7.01
N ILE A 122 -9.53 8.78 7.25
CA ILE A 122 -10.60 7.91 6.77
C ILE A 122 -11.72 7.93 7.81
N VAL A 123 -12.86 8.51 7.44
CA VAL A 123 -14.07 8.51 8.25
C VAL A 123 -14.83 7.22 7.96
N ASP A 124 -15.12 6.44 9.00
CA ASP A 124 -15.96 5.22 8.91
C ASP A 124 -17.40 5.55 8.50
#